data_AF-A0A4R3EBS7-F1
#
_entry.id   AF-A0A4R3EBS7-F1
#
_cell.length_a   1.000
_cell.length_b   1.000
_cell.length_c   1.000
_cell.angle_alpha   90.00
_cell.angle_beta   90.00
_cell.angle_gamma   90.00
#
_symmetry.space_group_name_H-M   'P 1'
#
loop_
_entity.id
_entity.type
_entity.pdbx_description
1 polymer ?
#
loop_
_entity_poly.entity_id
_entity_poly.type
_entity_poly.pdbx_seq_one_letter_code
_entity_poly.pdbx_strand_id
1 'polypeptide(L)' 'MDVTPKKGEALDRTQVWLAAWVAVATSNSCLSAMVATDWADHCLKAFDERFSAATSPQAAPRRAL' A
#
# COMPACT_ATOMS: atom_id res chain seq x y z
N MET A 1 7.99 6.08 21.13
CA MET A 1 8.07 4.80 20.40
C MET A 1 8.52 5.13 19.00
N ASP A 2 9.83 5.09 18.75
CA ASP A 2 10.43 5.34 17.43
C ASP A 2 10.12 4.16 16.51
N VAL A 3 9.12 4.33 15.65
CA VAL A 3 8.96 3.49 14.46
C VAL A 3 9.86 4.09 13.38
N THR A 4 11.12 3.70 13.39
CA THR A 4 12.05 3.98 12.30
C THR A 4 12.06 2.75 11.40
N PRO A 5 11.41 2.77 10.22
CA PRO A 5 11.41 1.61 9.34
C PRO A 5 12.84 1.33 8.87
N LYS A 6 13.35 0.13 9.15
CA LYS A 6 14.69 -0.29 8.69
C LYS A 6 14.66 -0.43 7.17
N LYS A 7 15.65 0.19 6.51
CA LYS A 7 15.83 0.17 5.05
C LYS A 7 15.99 -1.28 4.58
N GLY A 8 14.92 -1.85 3.99
CA GLY A 8 14.88 -3.23 3.49
C GLY A 8 13.71 -4.06 4.02
N GLU A 9 12.92 -3.55 4.97
CA GLU A 9 11.70 -4.21 5.42
C GLU A 9 10.65 -4.09 4.31
N ALA A 10 10.19 -5.21 3.78
CA ALA A 10 9.04 -5.23 2.89
C ALA A 10 7.91 -4.47 3.60
N LEU A 11 7.36 -3.43 2.98
CA LEU A 11 6.27 -2.67 3.58
C LEU A 11 5.13 -3.65 3.84
N ASP A 12 4.94 -4.01 5.12
CA ASP A 12 3.86 -4.88 5.54
C ASP A 12 2.54 -4.27 5.07
N ARG A 13 1.75 -5.06 4.35
CA ARG A 13 0.40 -4.68 3.88
C ARG A 13 -0.42 -4.06 5.00
N THR A 14 -0.29 -4.60 6.22
CA THR A 14 -0.91 -4.11 7.43
C THR A 14 -0.50 -2.68 7.77
N GLN A 15 0.79 -2.32 7.64
CA GLN A 15 1.27 -0.96 7.90
C GLN A 15 0.75 0.04 6.87
N VAL A 16 0.72 -0.35 5.59
CA VAL A 16 0.19 0.47 4.50
C VAL A 16 -1.30 0.76 4.73
N TRP A 17 -2.07 -0.28 5.04
CA TRP A 17 -3.49 -0.17 5.33
C TRP A 17 -3.75 0.71 6.56
N LEU A 18 -3.02 0.48 7.66
CA LEU A 18 -3.22 1.22 8.89
C LEU A 18 -2.85 2.71 8.75
N ALA A 19 -1.78 3.01 8.00
CA ALA A 19 -1.39 4.40 7.70
C ALA A 19 -2.48 5.13 6.89
N ALA A 20 -3.02 4.46 5.87
CA ALA A 20 -4.11 5.02 5.06
C ALA A 20 -5.40 5.21 5.88
N TRP A 21 -5.72 4.23 6.72
CA TRP A 21 -6.90 4.27 7.59
C TRP A 21 -6.82 5.42 8.59
N VAL A 22 -5.69 5.55 9.31
CA VAL A 22 -5.49 6.62 10.30
C VAL A 22 -5.51 7.99 9.63
N ALA A 23 -4.91 8.14 8.45
CA ALA A 23 -4.91 9.41 7.72
C ALA A 23 -6.33 9.90 7.39
N VAL A 24 -7.24 8.99 7.04
CA VAL A 24 -8.65 9.35 6.79
C VAL A 24 -9.44 9.45 8.09
N ALA A 25 -9.27 8.52 9.03
CA ALA A 25 -9.99 8.52 10.30
C ALA A 25 -9.71 9.78 11.15
N THR A 26 -8.51 10.35 11.03
CA THR A 26 -8.13 11.62 11.69
C THR A 26 -8.54 12.86 10.90
N SER A 27 -9.02 12.70 9.67
CA SER A 27 -9.49 13.82 8.85
C SER A 27 -10.83 14.34 9.35
N ASN A 28 -10.99 15.66 9.38
CA ASN A 28 -12.20 16.33 9.83
C ASN A 28 -13.44 16.00 8.95
N SER A 29 -13.22 15.42 7.77
CA SER A 29 -14.26 15.00 6.83
C SER A 29 -14.67 13.53 6.99
N CYS A 30 -14.11 12.80 7.95
CA CYS A 30 -14.45 11.39 8.15
C CYS A 30 -15.79 11.25 8.86
N LEU A 31 -16.84 11.00 8.08
CA LEU A 31 -18.21 10.88 8.59
C LEU A 31 -18.48 9.52 9.24
N SER A 32 -17.63 8.51 8.98
CA SER A 32 -17.77 7.16 9.54
C SER A 32 -16.47 6.38 9.41
N ALA A 33 -16.20 5.49 10.38
CA ALA A 33 -15.11 4.53 10.31
C ALA A 33 -15.14 3.68 9.03
N MET A 34 -16.32 3.46 8.45
CA MET A 34 -16.48 2.75 7.18
C MET A 34 -15.81 3.47 6.00
N VAL A 35 -15.83 4.81 6.00
CA VAL A 35 -15.17 5.62 4.95
C VAL A 35 -13.65 5.48 5.04
N ALA A 36 -13.11 5.47 6.26
CA ALA A 36 -11.68 5.24 6.48
C ALA A 36 -11.27 3.81 6.08
N THR A 37 -12.11 2.81 6.38
CA THR A 37 -11.90 1.41 5.96
C THR A 37 -11.89 1.28 4.45
N ASP A 38 -12.90 1.80 3.76
CA ASP A 38 -13.01 1.75 2.30
C ASP A 38 -11.79 2.40 1.62
N TRP A 39 -11.38 3.58 2.10
CA TRP A 39 -10.18 4.25 1.60
C TRP A 39 -8.90 3.44 1.84
N ALA A 40 -8.74 2.86 3.02
CA ALA A 40 -7.58 2.04 3.34
C ALA A 40 -7.50 0.79 2.45
N ASP A 41 -8.64 0.15 2.17
CA ASP A 41 -8.73 -0.98 1.25
C ASP A 41 -8.36 -0.57 -0.18
N HIS A 42 -8.85 0.59 -0.65
CA HIS A 42 -8.47 1.17 -1.94
C HIS A 42 -6.97 1.45 -2.05
N CYS A 43 -6.37 2.03 -1.01
CA CYS A 43 -4.92 2.28 -0.95
C CYS A 43 -4.12 0.98 -0.96
N LEU A 44 -4.56 -0.03 -0.21
CA LEU A 44 -3.88 -1.32 -0.16
C LEU A 44 -3.93 -2.04 -1.51
N LYS A 45 -5.07 -2.00 -2.20
CA LYS A 45 -5.20 -2.55 -3.56
C LYS A 45 -4.26 -1.85 -4.54
N ALA A 46 -4.20 -0.52 -4.52
CA ALA A 46 -3.30 0.24 -5.40
C ALA A 46 -1.81 -0.02 -5.08
N PHE A 47 -1.49 -0.25 -3.80
CA PHE A 47 -0.17 -0.71 -3.38
C PHE A 47 0.13 -2.09 -3.95
N ASP A 48 -0.77 -3.07 -3.78
CA ASP A 48 -0.61 -4.40 -4.34
C ASP A 48 -0.44 -4.36 -5.87
N GLU A 49 -1.20 -3.56 -6.62
CA GLU A 49 -1.01 -3.44 -8.07
C GLU A 49 0.37 -2.91 -8.46
N ARG A 50 0.87 -1.89 -7.75
CA ARG A 50 2.17 -1.26 -8.03
C ARG A 50 3.36 -2.14 -7.64
N PHE A 51 3.23 -2.88 -6.54
CA PHE A 51 4.34 -3.64 -5.96
C PHE A 51 4.25 -5.15 -6.23
N SER A 52 3.09 -5.69 -6.60
CA SER A 52 2.94 -7.06 -7.12
C SER A 52 3.56 -7.20 -8.52
N ALA A 53 3.60 -6.14 -9.32
CA ALA A 53 4.31 -6.13 -10.60
C ALA A 53 5.84 -6.23 -10.45
N ALA A 54 6.38 -5.94 -9.26
CA ALA A 54 7.81 -6.08 -8.98
C ALA A 54 8.25 -7.54 -8.75
N THR A 55 7.32 -8.50 -8.69
CA THR A 55 7.60 -9.95 -8.63
C THR A 55 7.21 -10.68 -9.92
N SER A 56 7.27 -10.00 -11.07
CA SER A 56 7.40 -10.69 -12.36
C SER A 56 8.80 -10.48 -12.91
N PRO A 57 9.81 -11.30 -12.54
CA PRO A 57 10.96 -11.44 -13.41
C PRO A 57 10.43 -12.01 -14.73
N GLN A 58 10.77 -11.38 -15.86
CA GLN A 58 10.56 -11.91 -17.21
C GLN A 58 9.24 -11.53 -17.91
N ALA A 59 9.23 -10.33 -18.47
CA ALA A 59 8.66 -10.10 -19.80
C ALA A 59 9.55 -9.13 -20.58
N ALA A 60 10.86 -9.40 -20.62
CA ALA A 60 11.69 -8.92 -21.72
C ALA A 60 11.39 -9.82 -22.92
N PRO A 61 10.77 -9.34 -24.01
CA PRO A 61 10.87 -10.05 -25.27
C PRO A 61 12.36 -9.99 -25.65
N ARG A 62 13.04 -11.14 -25.55
CA ARG A 62 14.30 -11.35 -26.24
C ARG A 62 13.99 -11.12 -27.72
N ARG A 63 14.27 -9.91 -28.23
CA ARG A 63 14.32 -9.69 -29.67
C ARG A 63 15.47 -10.55 -30.16
N ALA A 64 15.07 -11.69 -30.71
CA ALA A 64 15.89 -12.53 -31.54
C ALA A 64 16.23 -11.76 -32.83
N LEU A 65 17.47 -11.98 -33.28
CA LEU A 65 18.11 -11.52 -34.52
C LEU A 65 18.50 -10.05 -34.59
#